data_AF-A0A9N9EAL4-F1
#
_entry.id   AF-A0A9N9EAL4-F1
#
_cell.length_a   1.000
_cell.length_b   1.000
_cell.length_c   1.000
_cell.angle_alpha   90.00
_cell.angle_beta   90.00
_cell.angle_gamma   90.00
#
_symmetry.space_group_name_H-M   'P 1'
#
loop_
_entity.id
_entity.type
_entity.pdbx_description
1 polymer ?
#
loop_
_entity_poly.entity_id
_entity_poly.type
_entity_poly.pdbx_seq_one_letter_code
_entity_poly.pdbx_strand_id
1 'polypeptide(L)'
;IDENKMNQIQRHEKLSKNYAKTLRLTSDQLKSLNLKKGMNTVSFSVTSSYQGRATCYAKIFFWDYDTHVVISDIDGTITKSDALGHLYAMIGRDWTHSGVAKLYTDIHNNGYEILYLTSRAIGQADYTRDYLKKWELAN
;
A
#
# COMPACT_ATOMS: atom_id res chain seq x y z
N ILE A 1 -8.18 56.83 12.71
CA ILE A 1 -7.63 55.83 11.76
C ILE A 1 -8.84 55.15 11.14
N ASP A 2 -9.08 55.36 9.85
CA ASP A 2 -10.33 54.96 9.17
C ASP A 2 -10.57 53.45 9.18
N GLU A 3 -11.81 53.04 9.46
CA GLU A 3 -12.29 51.65 9.38
C GLU A 3 -12.03 51.01 8.00
N ASN A 4 -12.02 51.83 6.94
CA ASN A 4 -11.65 51.38 5.58
C ASN A 4 -10.20 50.90 5.48
N LYS A 5 -9.29 51.47 6.27
CA LYS A 5 -7.88 51.04 6.32
C LYS A 5 -7.73 49.72 7.08
N MET A 6 -8.53 49.50 8.12
CA MET A 6 -8.57 48.24 8.88
C MET A 6 -9.16 47.08 8.06
N ASN A 7 -10.22 47.32 7.29
CA ASN A 7 -10.81 46.33 6.39
C ASN A 7 -9.90 45.96 5.21
N GLN A 8 -9.04 46.87 4.75
CA GLN A 8 -8.04 46.57 3.72
C GLN A 8 -6.87 45.73 4.27
N ILE A 9 -6.45 45.96 5.52
CA ILE A 9 -5.41 45.16 6.17
C ILE A 9 -5.91 43.73 6.44
N GLN A 10 -7.15 43.57 6.93
CA GLN A 10 -7.76 42.24 7.14
C GLN A 10 -7.95 41.43 5.85
N ARG A 11 -8.19 42.07 4.71
CA ARG A 11 -8.35 41.38 3.41
C ARG A 11 -7.03 40.86 2.83
N HIS A 12 -5.89 41.48 3.16
CA HIS A 12 -4.57 41.07 2.67
C HIS A 12 -3.89 39.99 3.52
N GLU A 13 -4.34 39.75 4.76
CA GLU A 13 -3.89 38.62 5.59
C GLU A 13 -4.70 37.33 5.35
N LYS A 14 -5.18 37.12 4.11
CA LYS A 14 -5.56 35.77 3.70
C LYS A 14 -4.26 35.00 3.48
N LEU A 15 -3.63 34.57 4.59
CA LEU A 15 -2.43 33.75 4.67
C LEU A 15 -2.43 32.79 3.48
N SER A 16 -1.55 33.06 2.52
CA SER A 16 -1.25 32.13 1.43
C SER A 16 -0.82 30.84 2.09
N LYS A 17 -1.73 29.87 2.18
CA LYS A 17 -1.42 28.55 2.73
C LYS A 17 -0.44 27.91 1.75
N ASN A 18 0.84 28.00 2.09
CA ASN A 18 1.88 27.31 1.37
C ASN A 18 1.75 25.82 1.71
N TYR A 19 1.13 25.06 0.81
CA TYR A 19 1.06 23.62 0.92
C TYR A 19 2.38 23.02 0.43
N ALA A 20 3.17 22.48 1.36
CA ALA A 20 4.28 21.62 0.99
C ALA A 20 3.73 20.30 0.46
N LYS A 21 4.06 19.94 -0.78
CA LYS A 21 3.73 18.61 -1.31
C LYS A 21 4.59 17.58 -0.59
N THR A 22 3.97 16.72 0.21
CA THR A 22 4.65 15.63 0.91
C THR A 22 3.91 14.32 0.67
N LEU A 23 4.69 13.23 0.54
CA LEU A 23 4.17 11.86 0.56
C LEU A 23 4.16 11.26 1.98
N ARG A 24 4.75 11.95 2.95
CA ARG A 24 4.81 11.55 4.35
C ARG A 24 3.84 12.39 5.18
N LEU A 25 2.97 11.71 5.90
CA LEU A 25 2.10 12.31 6.91
C LEU A 25 2.89 12.57 8.20
N THR A 26 2.50 13.60 8.95
CA THR A 26 3.03 13.85 10.29
C THR A 26 2.51 12.81 11.28
N SER A 27 3.13 12.70 12.46
CA SER A 27 2.67 11.76 13.51
C SER A 27 1.20 12.01 13.88
N ASP A 28 0.78 13.27 14.02
CA ASP A 28 -0.60 13.60 14.39
C ASP A 28 -1.58 13.29 13.26
N GLN A 29 -1.18 13.52 12.01
CA GLN A 29 -1.97 13.09 10.84
C GLN A 29 -2.12 11.57 10.81
N LEU A 30 -1.05 10.80 11.07
CA LEU A 30 -1.13 9.34 11.14
C LEU A 30 -2.05 8.85 12.26
N LYS A 31 -1.96 9.44 13.47
CA LYS A 31 -2.85 9.11 14.60
C LYS A 31 -4.32 9.37 14.25
N SER A 32 -4.61 10.45 13.51
CA SER A 32 -5.97 10.79 13.10
C SER A 32 -6.64 9.75 12.19
N LEU A 33 -5.85 8.87 11.56
CA LEU A 33 -6.37 7.77 10.74
C LEU A 33 -6.99 6.63 11.58
N ASN A 34 -6.75 6.59 12.89
CA ASN A 34 -7.28 5.58 13.81
C ASN A 34 -7.01 4.13 13.36
N LEU A 35 -5.81 3.89 12.80
CA LEU A 35 -5.40 2.58 12.29
C LEU A 35 -5.44 1.51 13.39
N LYS A 36 -5.88 0.31 13.03
CA LYS A 36 -5.77 -0.89 13.87
C LYS A 36 -4.45 -1.60 13.59
N LYS A 37 -3.93 -2.35 14.57
CA LYS A 37 -2.73 -3.16 14.36
C LYS A 37 -2.95 -4.15 13.21
N GLY A 38 -1.93 -4.35 12.39
CA GLY A 38 -1.99 -5.16 11.18
C GLY A 38 -2.53 -4.40 9.96
N MET A 39 -3.18 -5.14 9.06
CA MET A 39 -3.66 -4.63 7.77
C MET A 39 -4.95 -3.80 7.91
N ASN A 40 -4.96 -2.61 7.31
CA ASN A 40 -6.12 -1.75 7.20
C ASN A 40 -6.39 -1.41 5.73
N THR A 41 -7.66 -1.33 5.35
CA THR A 41 -8.07 -0.83 4.03
C THR A 41 -8.30 0.68 4.11
N VAL A 42 -7.68 1.42 3.20
CA VAL A 42 -7.88 2.87 3.04
C VAL A 42 -8.39 3.17 1.63
N SER A 43 -9.05 4.31 1.46
CA SER A 43 -9.51 4.78 0.16
C SER A 43 -9.05 6.22 -0.11
N PHE A 44 -8.78 6.52 -1.37
CA PHE A 44 -8.50 7.86 -1.85
C PHE A 44 -9.57 8.22 -2.88
N SER A 45 -10.28 9.32 -2.63
CA SER A 45 -11.35 9.78 -3.52
C SER A 45 -11.02 11.16 -4.08
N VAL A 46 -11.09 11.29 -5.40
CA VAL A 46 -10.93 12.56 -6.13
C VAL A 46 -12.24 12.85 -6.85
N THR A 47 -12.75 14.08 -6.71
CA THR A 47 -13.97 14.51 -7.40
C THR A 47 -13.62 15.58 -8.42
N SER A 48 -13.96 15.35 -9.68
CA SER A 48 -13.76 16.26 -10.81
C SER A 48 -15.11 16.69 -11.39
N SER A 49 -15.23 17.93 -11.84
CA SER A 49 -16.45 18.46 -12.47
C SER A 49 -16.82 17.74 -13.77
N TYR A 50 -15.84 17.16 -14.47
CA TYR A 50 -16.05 16.49 -15.75
C TYR A 50 -16.25 14.97 -15.63
N GLN A 51 -15.58 14.32 -14.67
CA GLN A 51 -15.56 12.86 -14.54
C GLN A 51 -16.28 12.33 -13.28
N GLY A 52 -16.86 13.21 -12.47
CA GLY A 52 -17.48 12.82 -11.20
C GLY A 52 -16.44 12.39 -10.16
N ARG A 53 -16.83 11.49 -9.26
CA ARG A 53 -15.99 10.99 -8.17
C ARG A 53 -15.29 9.68 -8.57
N ALA A 54 -13.97 9.69 -8.63
CA ALA A 54 -13.13 8.49 -8.72
C ALA A 54 -12.65 8.10 -7.32
N THR A 55 -12.66 6.80 -7.01
CA THR A 55 -12.13 6.28 -5.73
C THR A 55 -11.20 5.10 -6.01
N CYS A 56 -10.01 5.09 -5.41
CA CYS A 56 -9.13 3.94 -5.38
C CYS A 56 -8.94 3.45 -3.95
N TYR A 57 -8.66 2.16 -3.80
CA TYR A 57 -8.44 1.52 -2.50
C TYR A 57 -6.99 1.06 -2.38
N ALA A 58 -6.46 1.10 -1.17
CA ALA A 58 -5.12 0.60 -0.86
C ALA A 58 -5.12 -0.09 0.51
N LYS A 59 -4.03 -0.80 0.78
CA LYS A 59 -3.75 -1.40 2.08
C LYS A 59 -2.69 -0.57 2.79
N ILE A 60 -2.88 -0.28 4.07
CA ILE A 60 -1.87 0.29 4.96
C ILE A 60 -1.66 -0.68 6.13
N PHE A 61 -0.41 -0.93 6.49
CA PHE A 61 -0.04 -1.86 7.55
C PHE A 61 0.47 -1.05 8.75
N PHE A 62 -0.08 -1.34 9.94
CA PHE A 62 0.35 -0.71 11.18
C PHE A 62 0.97 -1.76 12.11
N TRP A 63 2.30 -1.76 12.15
CA TRP A 63 3.11 -2.65 12.98
C TRP A 63 3.67 -1.92 14.21
N ASP A 64 4.05 -2.70 15.22
CA ASP A 64 4.82 -2.18 16.36
C ASP A 64 6.29 -1.98 15.98
N TYR A 65 7.01 -1.20 16.78
CA TYR A 65 8.41 -0.87 16.51
C TYR A 65 9.34 -2.09 16.64
N ASP A 66 8.90 -3.12 17.37
CA ASP A 66 9.59 -4.38 17.63
C ASP A 66 9.08 -5.55 16.77
N THR A 67 8.21 -5.27 15.79
CA THR A 67 7.76 -6.27 14.82
C THR A 67 8.94 -6.73 13.96
N HIS A 68 9.16 -8.04 13.89
CA HIS A 68 10.23 -8.63 13.09
C HIS A 68 9.72 -8.90 11.67
N VAL A 69 10.41 -8.36 10.67
CA VAL A 69 9.98 -8.46 9.26
C VAL A 69 10.96 -9.30 8.45
N VAL A 70 10.44 -10.26 7.69
CA VAL A 70 11.18 -11.00 6.66
C VAL A 70 10.80 -10.44 5.30
N ILE A 71 11.80 -10.00 4.52
CA ILE A 71 11.59 -9.46 3.17
C ILE A 71 11.75 -10.59 2.15
N SER A 72 10.77 -10.73 1.27
CA SER A 72 10.77 -11.71 0.17
C SER A 72 10.66 -10.99 -1.16
N ASP A 73 11.57 -11.23 -2.09
CA ASP A 73 11.31 -10.92 -3.49
C ASP A 73 10.17 -11.82 -4.02
N ILE A 74 9.48 -11.36 -5.06
CA ILE A 74 8.39 -12.10 -5.71
C ILE A 74 8.94 -12.84 -6.94
N ASP A 75 9.68 -12.13 -7.79
CA ASP A 75 10.17 -12.61 -9.07
C ASP A 75 11.42 -13.49 -8.87
N GLY A 76 11.40 -14.74 -9.33
CA GLY A 76 12.51 -15.69 -9.17
C GLY A 76 12.65 -16.33 -7.78
N THR A 77 11.93 -15.84 -6.77
CA THR A 77 11.91 -16.41 -5.40
C THR A 77 10.63 -17.21 -5.13
N ILE A 78 9.46 -16.56 -5.28
CA ILE A 78 8.16 -17.24 -5.18
C ILE A 78 7.83 -17.89 -6.53
N THR A 79 8.16 -17.22 -7.64
CA THR A 79 8.00 -17.75 -9.00
C THR A 79 9.24 -18.53 -9.43
N LYS A 80 9.06 -19.76 -9.94
CA LYS A 80 10.18 -20.59 -10.45
C LYS A 80 10.84 -20.03 -11.72
N SER A 81 10.17 -19.14 -12.47
CA SER A 81 10.68 -18.45 -13.67
C SER A 81 9.70 -17.39 -14.19
N ASP A 82 10.20 -16.20 -14.55
CA ASP A 82 9.43 -14.96 -14.79
C ASP A 82 8.36 -15.04 -15.91
N ALA A 83 8.59 -15.80 -16.98
CA ALA A 83 7.65 -15.88 -18.11
C ALA A 83 6.74 -17.13 -18.06
N LEU A 84 7.28 -18.26 -17.63
CA LEU A 84 6.57 -19.54 -17.59
C LEU A 84 5.65 -19.65 -16.36
N GLY A 85 6.00 -18.98 -15.26
CA GLY A 85 5.18 -18.94 -14.03
C GLY A 85 3.84 -18.21 -14.21
N HIS A 86 3.79 -17.15 -15.03
CA HIS A 86 2.52 -16.48 -15.39
C HIS A 86 1.63 -17.37 -16.25
N LEU A 87 2.22 -18.08 -17.22
CA LEU A 87 1.50 -18.98 -18.13
C LEU A 87 0.96 -20.23 -17.41
N TYR A 88 1.73 -20.83 -16.51
CA TYR A 88 1.30 -22.03 -15.78
C TYR A 88 0.33 -21.76 -14.63
N ALA A 89 0.38 -20.58 -14.01
CA ALA A 89 -0.65 -20.15 -13.04
C ALA A 89 -2.06 -20.08 -13.68
N MET A 90 -2.16 -19.83 -14.99
CA MET A 90 -3.44 -19.88 -15.72
C MET A 90 -3.90 -21.31 -16.03
N ILE A 91 -3.01 -22.31 -15.98
CA ILE A 91 -3.28 -23.71 -16.35
C ILE A 91 -3.55 -24.58 -15.09
N GLY A 92 -3.48 -24.02 -13.89
CA GLY A 92 -3.87 -24.71 -12.65
C GLY A 92 -2.89 -25.80 -12.21
N ARG A 93 -1.64 -25.78 -12.67
CA ARG A 93 -0.57 -26.60 -12.12
C ARG A 93 0.29 -25.76 -11.19
N ASP A 94 0.46 -26.21 -9.95
CA ASP A 94 1.32 -25.57 -8.96
C ASP A 94 2.74 -25.38 -9.51
N TRP A 95 3.13 -24.12 -9.68
CA TRP A 95 4.43 -23.71 -10.20
C TRP A 95 5.19 -22.85 -9.18
N THR A 96 5.06 -23.18 -7.90
CA THR A 96 5.85 -22.60 -6.82
C THR A 96 7.00 -23.53 -6.43
N HIS A 97 8.07 -22.99 -5.83
CA HIS A 97 9.15 -23.83 -5.33
C HIS A 97 8.60 -24.71 -4.19
N SER A 98 8.74 -26.03 -4.29
CA SER A 98 8.24 -26.96 -3.27
C SER A 98 8.81 -26.58 -1.90
N GLY A 99 7.93 -26.27 -0.95
CA GLY A 99 8.32 -25.91 0.42
C GLY A 99 8.30 -24.43 0.76
N VAL A 100 8.20 -23.50 -0.20
CA VAL A 100 8.12 -22.05 0.10
C VAL A 100 6.84 -21.69 0.86
N ALA A 101 5.70 -22.33 0.54
CA ALA A 101 4.44 -22.10 1.24
C ALA A 101 4.54 -22.50 2.72
N LYS A 102 5.10 -23.68 2.97
CA LYS A 102 5.37 -24.17 4.31
C LYS A 102 6.36 -23.27 5.04
N LEU A 103 7.45 -22.87 4.40
CA LEU A 103 8.43 -21.94 4.97
C LEU A 103 7.78 -20.63 5.41
N TYR A 104 6.93 -20.02 4.57
CA TYR A 104 6.33 -18.72 4.84
C TYR A 104 5.27 -18.83 5.94
N THR A 105 4.53 -19.93 5.95
CA THR A 105 3.61 -20.27 7.04
C THR A 105 4.36 -20.45 8.36
N ASP A 106 5.47 -21.19 8.36
CA ASP A 106 6.28 -21.44 9.55
C ASP A 106 6.96 -20.14 10.05
N ILE A 107 7.39 -19.25 9.15
CA ILE A 107 7.89 -17.90 9.47
C ILE A 107 6.81 -17.07 10.17
N HIS A 108 5.61 -17.02 9.60
CA HIS A 108 4.48 -16.28 10.18
C HIS A 108 4.09 -16.85 11.54
N ASN A 109 4.01 -18.18 11.66
CA ASN A 109 3.71 -18.85 12.93
C ASN A 109 4.76 -18.61 14.02
N ASN A 110 6.00 -18.28 13.64
CA ASN A 110 7.06 -17.87 14.55
C ASN A 110 7.02 -16.37 14.94
N GLY A 111 5.97 -15.64 14.55
CA GLY A 111 5.75 -14.24 14.92
C GLY A 111 6.44 -13.21 14.04
N TYR A 112 6.86 -13.61 12.83
CA TYR A 112 7.44 -12.69 11.84
C TYR A 112 6.38 -12.26 10.82
N GLU A 113 6.47 -11.01 10.37
CA GLU A 113 5.65 -10.48 9.27
C GLU A 113 6.40 -10.60 7.95
N ILE A 114 5.73 -11.00 6.88
CA ILE A 114 6.34 -11.08 5.54
C ILE A 114 6.07 -9.80 4.75
N LEU A 115 7.15 -9.16 4.28
CA LEU A 115 7.09 -8.02 3.37
C LEU A 115 7.52 -8.45 1.97
N TYR A 116 6.57 -8.53 1.05
CA TYR A 116 6.85 -8.84 -0.35
C TYR A 116 7.40 -7.61 -1.11
N LEU A 117 8.49 -7.82 -1.86
CA LEU A 117 9.13 -6.85 -2.75
C LEU A 117 8.99 -7.30 -4.20
N THR A 118 8.80 -6.37 -5.14
CA THR A 118 8.87 -6.63 -6.58
C THR A 118 9.38 -5.40 -7.31
N SER A 119 10.05 -5.63 -8.44
CA SER A 119 10.47 -4.60 -9.38
C SER A 119 9.54 -4.46 -10.60
N ARG A 120 8.42 -5.20 -10.63
CA ARG A 120 7.41 -5.11 -11.69
C ARG A 120 6.82 -3.69 -11.83
N ALA A 121 6.37 -3.38 -13.03
CA ALA A 121 5.75 -2.08 -13.33
C ALA A 121 4.48 -1.86 -12.49
N ILE A 122 4.22 -0.61 -12.09
CA ILE A 122 3.06 -0.26 -11.24
C ILE A 122 1.71 -0.67 -11.85
N GLY A 123 1.59 -0.70 -13.18
CA GLY A 123 0.39 -1.18 -13.88
C GLY A 123 0.10 -2.67 -13.69
N GLN A 124 1.07 -3.44 -13.18
CA GLN A 124 0.95 -4.87 -12.86
C GLN A 124 0.78 -5.12 -11.35
N ALA A 125 0.61 -4.07 -10.55
CA ALA A 125 0.54 -4.20 -9.09
C ALA A 125 -0.70 -4.99 -8.64
N ASP A 126 -1.86 -4.78 -9.26
CA ASP A 126 -3.08 -5.56 -8.97
C ASP A 126 -2.91 -7.04 -9.32
N TYR A 127 -2.39 -7.33 -10.52
CA TYR A 127 -2.10 -8.69 -10.94
C TYR A 127 -1.15 -9.40 -9.97
N THR A 128 -0.08 -8.72 -9.54
CA THR A 128 0.91 -9.27 -8.62
C THR A 128 0.31 -9.54 -7.24
N ARG A 129 -0.55 -8.66 -6.73
CA ARG A 129 -1.29 -8.88 -5.48
C ARG A 129 -2.23 -10.08 -5.59
N ASP A 130 -2.97 -10.20 -6.69
CA ASP A 130 -3.93 -11.28 -6.86
C ASP A 130 -3.25 -12.64 -7.06
N TYR A 131 -2.07 -12.67 -7.68
CA TYR A 131 -1.22 -13.86 -7.73
C TYR A 131 -0.86 -14.35 -6.32
N LEU A 132 -0.36 -13.47 -5.44
CA LEU A 132 -0.01 -13.83 -4.06
C LEU A 132 -1.22 -14.33 -3.27
N LYS A 133 -2.38 -13.66 -3.37
CA LYS A 133 -3.61 -14.11 -2.70
C LYS A 133 -4.04 -15.50 -3.12
N LYS A 134 -3.98 -15.82 -4.42
CA LYS A 134 -4.33 -17.15 -4.92
C LYS A 134 -3.41 -18.22 -4.35
N TRP A 135 -2.13 -17.90 -4.19
CA TRP A 135 -1.16 -18.81 -3.60
C TRP A 135 -1.37 -19.01 -2.09
N GLU A 136 -1.62 -17.92 -1.34
CA GLU A 136 -1.91 -17.98 0.10
C GLU A 136 -3.20 -18.75 0.40
N LEU A 137 -4.23 -18.67 -0.45
CA LEU A 137 -5.50 -19.38 -0.26
C LEU A 137 -5.47 -20.86 -0.70
N ALA A 138 -4.49 -21.26 -1.52
CA ALA A 138 -4.34 -22.62 -2.02
C ALA A 138 -3.52 -23.53 -1.08
N ASN A 139 -2.99 -22.98 0.01
CA ASN A 139 -2.16 -23.66 1.01
C ASN A 139 -2.69 -23.38 2.43
#